data_AF-A0A0N0UZA9-F1
#
_entry.id   AF-A0A0N0UZA9-F1
#
_cell.length_a   1.000
_cell.length_b   1.000
_cell.length_c   1.000
_cell.angle_alpha   90.00
_cell.angle_beta   90.00
_cell.angle_gamma   90.00
#
_symmetry.space_group_name_H-M   'P 1'
#
loop_
_entity.id
_entity.type
_entity.pdbx_description
1 polymer ?
#
loop_
_entity_poly.entity_id
_entity_poly.type
_entity_poly.pdbx_seq_one_letter_code
_entity_poly.pdbx_strand_id
1 'polypeptide(L)' 'MIQILSFIAILVAAILIGNWFLDEIKQSKIKGLPWYQPYISIPGIIIMIAIAFPIVIRILKK' A
#
# COMPACT_ATOMS: atom_id res chain seq x y z
N MET A 1 19.57 -19.11 1.69
CA MET A 1 18.37 -19.48 2.50
C MET A 1 17.67 -18.25 3.09
N ILE A 2 18.37 -17.34 3.79
CA ILE A 2 17.79 -16.13 4.43
C ILE A 2 17.07 -15.17 3.45
N GLN A 3 17.59 -15.03 2.22
CA GLN A 3 16.99 -14.18 1.19
C GLN A 3 15.58 -14.63 0.79
N ILE A 4 15.35 -15.94 0.65
CA ILE A 4 14.04 -16.51 0.30
C ILE A 4 13.01 -16.18 1.39
N LEU A 5 13.40 -16.32 2.66
CA LEU A 5 12.53 -15.98 3.79
C LEU A 5 12.19 -14.48 3.79
N SER A 6 13.15 -13.62 3.44
CA SER A 6 12.94 -12.17 3.33
C SER A 6 11.93 -11.83 2.23
N PHE A 7 12.03 -12.48 1.06
CA PHE A 7 11.05 -12.29 -0.02
C PHE A 7 9.65 -12.74 0.38
N ILE A 8 9.54 -13.90 1.05
CA ILE A 8 8.25 -14.40 1.55
C ILE A 8 7.64 -13.40 2.54
N ALA A 9 8.44 -12.88 3.48
CA ALA A 9 7.98 -11.89 4.45
C ALA A 9 7.44 -10.62 3.77
N ILE A 10 8.13 -10.12 2.74
CA ILE A 10 7.70 -8.94 1.96
C ILE A 10 6.39 -9.22 1.22
N LEU A 11 6.26 -10.40 0.60
CA LEU A 11 5.03 -10.78 -0.09
C LEU A 11 3.85 -10.90 0.87
N VAL A 12 4.04 -11.50 2.04
CA VAL A 12 3.01 -11.60 3.08
C VAL A 12 2.59 -10.21 3.55
N ALA A 13 3.55 -9.33 3.83
CA ALA A 13 3.25 -7.94 4.21
C ALA A 13 2.44 -7.21 3.13
N ALA A 14 2.82 -7.37 1.85
CA ALA A 14 2.10 -6.77 0.73
C ALA A 14 0.65 -7.28 0.62
N ILE A 15 0.43 -8.59 0.80
CA ILE A 15 -0.92 -9.18 0.78
C ILE A 15 -1.78 -8.64 1.93
N LEU A 16 -1.23 -8.56 3.15
CA LEU A 16 -1.95 -8.05 4.31
C LEU A 16 -2.36 -6.59 4.13
N ILE A 17 -1.45 -5.74 3.66
CA ILE A 17 -1.74 -4.32 3.39
C ILE A 17 -2.75 -4.18 2.26
N GLY A 18 -2.62 -4.97 1.19
CA GLY A 18 -3.54 -4.96 0.06
C GLY A 18 -4.96 -5.34 0.46
N ASN A 19 -5.13 -6.41 1.24
CA ASN A 19 -6.45 -6.81 1.76
C ASN A 19 -7.06 -5.73 2.65
N TRP A 20 -6.25 -5.10 3.50
CA TRP A 20 -6.72 -4.00 4.35
C TRP A 20 -7.21 -2.81 3.52
N PHE A 21 -6.49 -2.45 2.45
CA PHE A 21 -6.93 -1.39 1.53
C PHE A 21 -8.22 -1.74 0.79
N LEU A 22 -8.38 -3.00 0.36
CA LEU A 22 -9.61 -3.47 -0.29
C LEU A 22 -10.82 -3.41 0.66
N ASP A 23 -10.63 -3.74 1.93
CA ASP A 23 -11.66 -3.58 2.95
C ASP A 23 -12.05 -2.10 3.12
N GLU A 24 -11.08 -1.18 3.12
CA GLU A 24 -11.36 0.26 3.21
C GLU A 24 -12.12 0.79 1.98
N ILE A 25 -11.81 0.30 0.78
CA ILE A 25 -12.59 0.60 -0.44
C ILE A 25 -14.03 0.11 -0.27
N LYS A 26 -14.20 -1.12 0.20
CA LYS A 26 -15.53 -1.70 0.42
C LYS A 26 -16.32 -0.89 1.44
N GLN A 27 -15.71 -0.51 2.56
CA GLN A 27 -16.32 0.33 3.59
C GLN A 27 -16.66 1.73 3.06
N SER A 28 -15.76 2.34 2.28
CA SER A 28 -16.00 3.65 1.67
C SER A 28 -17.17 3.62 0.68
N LYS A 29 -17.29 2.54 -0.11
CA LYS A 29 -18.41 2.32 -1.02
C LYS A 29 -19.73 2.15 -0.28
N ILE A 30 -19.73 1.38 0.82
CA ILE A 30 -20.92 1.20 1.68
C ILE A 30 -21.35 2.53 2.29
N LYS A 31 -20.40 3.36 2.71
CA LYS A 31 -20.66 4.67 3.32
C LYS A 31 -20.97 5.79 2.31
N GLY A 32 -20.93 5.50 1.01
CA GLY A 32 -21.13 6.52 -0.04
C GLY A 32 -20.06 7.62 -0.05
N LEU A 33 -18.87 7.32 0.46
CA LEU A 33 -17.77 8.28 0.52
C LEU A 33 -17.16 8.52 -0.87
N PRO A 34 -16.54 9.69 -1.10
CA PRO A 34 -15.89 9.99 -2.37
C PRO A 34 -14.79 8.98 -2.71
N TRP A 35 -14.58 8.77 -4.01
CA TRP A 35 -13.65 7.77 -4.57
C TRP A 35 -12.20 7.93 -4.11
N TYR A 36 -11.78 9.15 -3.75
CA TYR A 36 -10.42 9.44 -3.29
C TYR A 36 -10.22 9.12 -1.79
N GLN A 37 -11.29 8.87 -1.03
CA GLN A 37 -11.22 8.66 0.42
C GLN A 37 -10.33 7.48 0.83
N PRO A 38 -10.35 6.31 0.15
CA PRO A 38 -9.47 5.20 0.50
C PRO A 38 -7.98 5.55 0.40
N TYR A 39 -7.59 6.50 -0.45
CA TYR A 39 -6.18 6.90 -0.59
C TYR A 39 -5.69 7.77 0.57
N ILE A 40 -6.61 8.37 1.32
CA ILE A 40 -6.32 9.16 2.54
C ILE A 40 -6.31 8.26 3.79
N SER A 41 -6.77 7.00 3.66
CA SER A 41 -6.72 6.03 4.76
C SER A 41 -5.29 5.60 5.08
N ILE A 42 -5.09 5.07 6.29
CA ILE A 42 -3.79 4.51 6.72
C ILE A 42 -3.23 3.51 5.69
N PRO A 43 -3.97 2.46 5.26
CA PRO A 43 -3.43 1.53 4.26
C PRO A 43 -3.18 2.19 2.90
N GLY A 44 -4.03 3.15 2.49
CA GLY A 44 -3.85 3.89 1.23
C GLY A 44 -2.57 4.73 1.22
N ILE A 45 -2.26 5.42 2.31
CA ILE A 45 -1.03 6.21 2.46
C ILE A 45 0.21 5.32 2.42
N ILE A 46 0.18 4.16 3.10
CA ILE A 46 1.28 3.19 3.06
C ILE A 46 1.58 2.75 1.62
N ILE A 47 0.54 2.42 0.85
CA ILE A 47 0.67 2.04 -0.56
C ILE A 47 1.21 3.20 -1.39
N MET A 48 0.69 4.42 -1.20
CA MET A 48 1.15 5.60 -1.92
C MET A 48 2.63 5.90 -1.67
N ILE A 49 3.07 5.81 -0.42
CA ILE A 49 4.49 5.97 -0.06
C ILE A 49 5.32 4.87 -0.72
N ALA A 50 4.90 3.60 -0.65
CA ALA A 50 5.63 2.49 -1.25
C ALA A 50 5.84 2.67 -2.77
N ILE A 51 4.84 3.20 -3.48
CA ILE A 51 4.92 3.49 -4.92
C ILE A 51 5.77 4.73 -5.19
N ALA A 52 5.63 5.79 -4.38
CA ALA A 52 6.39 7.03 -4.55
C ALA A 52 7.88 6.88 -4.19
N PHE A 53 8.21 6.02 -3.24
CA PHE A 53 9.56 5.82 -2.71
C PHE A 53 10.63 5.57 -3.79
N PRO A 54 10.49 4.61 -4.73
CA PRO A 54 11.49 4.40 -5.78
C PRO A 54 11.62 5.60 -6.73
N ILE A 55 10.53 6.33 -6.98
CA ILE A 55 10.52 7.53 -7.82
C ILE A 55 11.33 8.64 -7.14
N VAL A 56 11.06 8.87 -5.85
CA VAL A 56 11.77 9.86 -5.03
C VAL A 56 13.26 9.52 -4.96
N ILE A 57 13.62 8.26 -4.69
CA ILE A 57 15.03 7.82 -4.67
C ILE A 57 15.69 8.09 -6.03
N ARG A 58 15.03 7.77 -7.14
CA ARG A 58 15.57 7.99 -8.49
C ARG A 58 15.81 9.47 -8.79
N ILE A 59 14.94 10.36 -8.30
CA ILE A 59 15.08 11.81 -8.48
C ILE A 59 16.19 12.37 -7.59
N LEU A 60 16.31 11.89 -6.35
CA LEU A 60 17.34 12.35 -5.40
C LEU A 60 18.73 11.84 -5.77
N LYS A 61 18.83 10.60 -6.26
CA LYS A 61 20.08 9.97 -6.70
C LYS A 61 20.46 10.33 -8.14
N LYS A 62 19.98 11.49 -8.62
CA LYS A 62 20.20 12.03 -9.97
C LYS A 62 21.66 11.95 -10.39
#